data_AF-A0A9D1UUW6-F1
#
_entry.id   AF-A0A9D1UUW6-F1
#
_cell.length_a   1.000
_cell.length_b   1.000
_cell.length_c   1.000
_cell.angle_alpha   90.00
_cell.angle_beta   90.00
_cell.angle_gamma   90.00
#
_symmetry.space_group_name_H-M   'P 1'
#
loop_
_entity.id
_entity.type
_entity.pdbx_description
1 polymer ?
#
loop_
_entity_poly.entity_id
_entity_poly.type
_entity_poly.pdbx_seq_one_letter_code
_entity_poly.pdbx_strand_id
1 'polypeptide(L)'
;MSSVRSRPEPASDHRRIAQPWRSRIAACAAAGVLVLSGCSDSGSGEGGDADGDQSNGSAGEQEPTAEEAAAEEAAARDAALAGPAEEHRQQAAELVEEMSLEEQAGQVLIGEYQGTDTAEMAQRIEDLHLGGAIVMGENVPEGEDGVDTSALESSLQALADADPDRSVAPLIGVDQEGGLVTRVGEPLIEWPAPMAYGAAADADLARQGHAAMGQQLADLGFTAAFAPNGDVTVGAEDPTI
;
A
#
# COMPACT_ATOMS: atom_id res chain seq x y z
N MET A 1 14.20 51.17 -35.45
CA MET A 1 15.32 50.45 -34.84
C MET A 1 15.15 50.54 -33.33
N SER A 2 14.44 49.58 -32.73
CA SER A 2 14.21 49.55 -31.29
C SER A 2 14.83 48.28 -30.74
N SER A 3 15.68 48.46 -29.73
CA SER A 3 16.62 47.50 -29.17
C SER A 3 15.91 46.43 -28.34
N VAL A 4 16.07 45.17 -28.73
CA VAL A 4 15.77 44.00 -27.90
C VAL A 4 16.86 43.90 -26.85
N ARG A 5 16.50 44.03 -25.56
CA ARG A 5 17.37 43.67 -24.43
C ARG A 5 17.17 42.20 -24.13
N SER A 6 18.20 41.40 -24.39
CA SER A 6 18.26 40.00 -23.96
C SER A 6 18.30 39.91 -22.44
N ARG A 7 17.44 39.05 -21.87
CA ARG A 7 17.51 38.65 -20.45
C ARG A 7 18.65 37.64 -20.26
N PRO A 8 19.35 37.65 -19.12
CA PRO A 8 20.32 36.61 -18.79
C PRO A 8 19.59 35.34 -18.34
N GLU A 9 20.05 34.18 -18.82
CA GLU A 9 19.61 32.87 -18.34
C GLU A 9 20.09 32.63 -16.91
N PRO A 10 19.24 32.11 -16.01
CA PRO A 10 19.71 31.63 -14.72
C PRO A 10 20.45 30.30 -14.90
N ALA A 11 21.65 30.22 -14.34
CA ALA A 11 22.39 28.97 -14.24
C ALA A 11 21.67 28.05 -13.26
N SER A 12 21.12 26.95 -13.77
CA SER A 12 20.51 25.92 -12.93
C SER A 12 21.51 24.80 -12.65
N ASP A 13 22.05 24.83 -11.43
CA ASP A 13 22.76 23.69 -10.83
C ASP A 13 21.72 22.80 -10.15
N HIS A 14 21.02 21.99 -10.95
CA HIS A 14 20.10 20.98 -10.43
C HIS A 14 20.92 19.80 -9.92
N ARG A 15 21.19 19.77 -8.60
CA ARG A 15 21.49 18.51 -7.92
C ARG A 15 20.23 17.66 -7.92
N ARG A 16 20.07 16.89 -8.99
CA ARG A 16 19.04 15.86 -9.15
C ARG A 16 19.19 14.84 -8.01
N ILE A 17 18.23 14.80 -7.09
CA ILE A 17 17.99 13.62 -6.27
C ILE A 17 17.16 12.67 -7.13
N ALA A 18 17.80 12.05 -8.12
CA ALA A 18 17.24 10.88 -8.77
C ALA A 18 17.35 9.73 -7.75
N GLN A 19 16.26 9.41 -7.06
CA GLN A 19 16.14 8.18 -6.28
C GLN A 19 15.61 7.09 -7.23
N PRO A 20 16.45 6.17 -7.73
CA PRO A 20 15.96 5.06 -8.53
C PRO A 20 15.15 4.11 -7.63
N TRP A 21 13.85 4.05 -7.87
CA TRP A 21 12.89 3.17 -7.16
C TRP A 21 13.03 1.68 -7.54
N ARG A 22 14.26 1.20 -7.77
CA ARG A 22 14.52 -0.20 -8.10
C ARG A 22 15.42 -0.89 -7.09
N SER A 23 14.87 -1.98 -6.55
CA SER A 23 15.55 -3.18 -6.05
C SER A 23 15.99 -3.18 -4.58
N ARG A 24 15.08 -3.61 -3.70
CA ARG A 24 15.44 -4.46 -2.55
C ARG A 24 14.49 -5.67 -2.49
N ILE A 25 14.70 -6.64 -3.38
CA ILE A 25 14.29 -8.02 -3.10
C ILE A 25 15.20 -8.50 -1.97
N ALA A 26 14.71 -8.43 -0.73
CA ALA A 26 15.33 -9.15 0.37
C ALA A 26 14.86 -10.61 0.27
N ALA A 27 15.68 -11.46 -0.35
CA ALA A 27 15.52 -12.90 -0.29
C ALA A 27 15.79 -13.38 1.14
N CYS A 28 14.76 -13.43 1.99
CA CYS A 28 14.82 -14.14 3.26
C CYS A 28 14.64 -15.64 3.00
N ALA A 29 15.75 -16.32 2.73
CA ALA A 29 15.81 -17.77 2.80
C ALA A 29 15.74 -18.21 4.28
N ALA A 30 14.55 -18.54 4.76
CA ALA A 30 14.40 -19.30 6.00
C ALA A 30 14.35 -20.79 5.65
N ALA A 31 15.41 -21.49 6.02
CA ALA A 31 15.57 -22.92 5.83
C ALA A 31 14.48 -23.71 6.57
N GLY A 32 13.76 -24.55 5.83
CA GLY A 32 12.83 -25.52 6.40
C GLY A 32 13.58 -26.62 7.15
N VAL A 33 13.22 -26.84 8.41
CA VAL A 33 13.53 -28.09 9.12
C VAL A 33 12.28 -28.95 9.10
N LEU A 34 12.22 -29.85 8.12
CA LEU A 34 11.27 -30.96 8.07
C LEU A 34 11.73 -32.03 9.07
N VAL A 35 11.11 -32.12 10.24
CA VAL A 35 11.23 -33.29 11.11
C VAL A 35 10.22 -34.33 10.64
N LEU A 36 10.70 -35.30 9.84
CA LEU A 36 9.99 -36.54 9.56
C LEU A 36 10.14 -37.48 10.76
N SER A 37 9.19 -37.46 11.69
CA SER A 37 9.02 -38.56 12.65
C SER A 37 8.16 -39.64 12.02
N GLY A 38 8.83 -40.60 11.38
CA GLY A 38 8.26 -41.91 11.08
C GLY A 38 8.22 -42.76 12.35
N CYS A 39 7.11 -43.44 12.58
CA CYS A 39 7.06 -44.60 13.46
C CYS A 39 6.46 -45.77 12.68
N SER A 40 7.32 -46.71 12.28
CA SER A 40 6.94 -48.08 11.97
C SER A 40 7.26 -48.96 13.17
N ASP A 41 6.20 -49.54 13.71
CA ASP A 41 5.97 -50.92 14.17
C ASP A 41 6.90 -51.66 15.16
N SER A 42 6.20 -52.40 16.02
CA SER A 42 6.52 -53.67 16.68
C SER A 42 7.32 -53.69 17.99
N GLY A 43 6.77 -54.44 18.96
CA GLY A 43 7.57 -55.25 19.88
C GLY A 43 7.33 -55.05 21.37
N SER A 44 6.34 -55.78 21.91
CA SER A 44 6.19 -56.08 23.33
C SER A 44 7.43 -56.77 23.92
N GLY A 45 7.96 -56.25 25.03
CA GLY A 45 9.00 -56.93 25.82
C GLY A 45 9.26 -56.21 27.16
N GLU A 46 8.94 -56.91 28.25
CA GLU A 46 9.15 -56.51 29.65
C GLU A 46 10.61 -56.23 30.04
N GLY A 47 10.79 -55.27 30.96
CA GLY A 47 11.72 -55.39 32.11
C GLY A 47 12.95 -54.48 32.14
N GLY A 48 13.10 -53.69 33.21
CA GLY A 48 14.40 -53.26 33.74
C GLY A 48 14.53 -51.77 34.09
N ASP A 49 14.57 -51.48 35.39
CA ASP A 49 14.88 -50.19 36.02
C ASP A 49 16.26 -49.60 35.64
N ALA A 50 16.35 -48.26 35.52
CA ALA A 50 17.34 -47.41 36.22
C ALA A 50 17.27 -45.93 35.82
N ASP A 51 17.06 -45.10 36.86
CA ASP A 51 17.56 -43.74 37.13
C ASP A 51 18.29 -42.94 36.03
N GLY A 52 17.85 -41.68 35.85
CA GLY A 52 18.44 -40.73 34.90
C GLY A 52 17.74 -39.39 34.88
N ASP A 53 17.86 -38.65 35.98
CA ASP A 53 17.55 -37.22 36.11
C ASP A 53 18.29 -36.38 35.05
N GLN A 54 17.53 -35.72 34.15
CA GLN A 54 17.92 -34.46 33.50
C GLN A 54 16.69 -33.60 33.24
N SER A 55 16.40 -32.70 34.18
CA SER A 55 15.54 -31.54 33.95
C SER A 55 16.19 -30.60 32.92
N ASN A 56 15.68 -30.58 31.69
CA ASN A 56 16.01 -29.54 30.72
C ASN A 56 14.96 -28.42 30.85
N GLY A 57 15.39 -27.26 31.35
CA GLY A 57 14.56 -26.08 31.53
C GLY A 57 14.09 -25.54 30.19
N SER A 58 12.79 -25.71 29.92
CA SER A 58 12.10 -24.89 28.93
C SER A 58 12.05 -23.47 29.49
N ALA A 59 12.82 -22.57 28.87
CA ALA A 59 12.57 -21.14 28.98
C ALA A 59 11.16 -20.93 28.41
N GLY A 60 10.18 -20.74 29.28
CA GLY A 60 8.88 -20.26 28.88
C GLY A 60 9.04 -18.80 28.52
N GLU A 61 8.86 -18.44 27.24
CA GLU A 61 8.40 -17.11 26.89
C GLU A 61 7.15 -16.84 27.77
N GLN A 62 7.29 -15.92 28.72
CA GLN A 62 6.15 -15.47 29.53
C GLN A 62 5.24 -14.68 28.59
N GLU A 63 3.99 -15.12 28.46
CA GLU A 63 2.98 -14.34 27.75
C GLU A 63 2.84 -12.97 28.43
N PRO A 64 2.73 -11.89 27.63
CA PRO A 64 2.61 -10.54 28.16
C PRO A 64 1.38 -10.44 29.07
N THR A 65 1.51 -9.66 30.14
CA THR A 65 0.37 -9.37 31.00
C THR A 65 -0.69 -8.57 30.25
N ALA A 66 -1.95 -8.68 30.67
CA ALA A 66 -3.05 -7.92 30.05
C ALA A 66 -2.82 -6.39 30.08
N GLU A 67 -2.06 -5.89 31.06
CA GLU A 67 -1.68 -4.48 31.16
C GLU A 67 -0.60 -4.10 30.15
N GLU A 68 0.40 -4.96 29.92
CA GLU A 68 1.43 -4.77 28.90
C GLU A 68 0.83 -4.83 27.48
N ALA A 69 -0.07 -5.77 27.23
CA ALA A 69 -0.77 -5.89 25.94
C ALA A 69 -1.63 -4.65 25.64
N ALA A 70 -2.37 -4.14 26.65
CA ALA A 70 -3.17 -2.93 26.50
C ALA A 70 -2.29 -1.67 26.29
N ALA A 71 -1.12 -1.62 26.93
CA ALA A 71 -0.17 -0.52 26.74
C ALA A 71 0.47 -0.56 25.34
N GLU A 72 0.78 -1.76 24.83
CA GLU A 72 1.29 -1.96 23.47
C GLU A 72 0.25 -1.56 22.42
N GLU A 73 -1.01 -1.96 22.59
CA GLU A 73 -2.12 -1.58 21.71
C GLU A 73 -2.35 -0.05 21.72
N ALA A 74 -2.30 0.58 22.90
CA ALA A 74 -2.40 2.03 23.02
C ALA A 74 -1.23 2.74 22.33
N ALA A 75 0.00 2.25 22.49
CA ALA A 75 1.16 2.80 21.81
C ALA A 75 1.09 2.63 20.28
N ALA A 76 0.63 1.48 19.79
CA ALA A 76 0.42 1.22 18.38
C ALA A 76 -0.65 2.15 17.79
N ARG A 77 -1.76 2.36 18.51
CA ARG A 77 -2.80 3.33 18.13
C ARG A 77 -2.25 4.75 18.09
N ASP A 78 -1.56 5.18 19.14
CA ASP A 78 -1.02 6.53 19.22
C ASP A 78 0.02 6.78 18.12
N ALA A 79 0.84 5.77 17.79
CA ALA A 79 1.75 5.82 16.65
C ALA A 79 1.01 5.90 15.30
N ALA A 80 -0.07 5.14 15.11
CA ALA A 80 -0.89 5.20 13.90
C ALA A 80 -1.59 6.58 13.73
N LEU A 81 -1.97 7.22 14.84
CA LEU A 81 -2.63 8.52 14.86
C LEU A 81 -1.66 9.72 14.85
N ALA A 82 -0.36 9.50 15.07
CA ALA A 82 0.64 10.56 15.14
C ALA A 82 0.83 11.31 13.80
N GLY A 83 0.33 10.75 12.70
CA GLY A 83 0.44 11.32 11.37
C GLY A 83 1.89 11.32 10.85
N PRO A 84 2.21 12.13 9.82
CA PRO A 84 3.56 12.21 9.29
C PRO A 84 4.58 12.74 10.32
N ALA A 85 5.76 12.11 10.35
CA ALA A 85 6.90 12.57 11.15
C ALA A 85 7.25 14.03 10.87
N GLU A 86 7.82 14.73 11.86
CA GLU A 86 8.20 16.15 11.73
C GLU A 86 9.15 16.38 10.54
N GLU A 87 10.08 15.47 10.31
CA GLU A 87 10.99 15.51 9.15
C GLU A 87 10.21 15.51 7.83
N HIS A 88 9.22 14.63 7.67
CA HIS A 88 8.39 14.60 6.47
C HIS A 88 7.57 15.88 6.31
N ARG A 89 7.10 16.47 7.42
CA ARG A 89 6.38 17.75 7.40
C ARG A 89 7.29 18.90 6.96
N GLN A 90 8.54 18.92 7.41
CA GLN A 90 9.52 19.90 6.97
C GLN A 90 9.87 19.74 5.48
N GLN A 91 10.15 18.51 5.03
CA GLN A 91 10.42 18.23 3.61
C GLN A 91 9.25 18.63 2.71
N ALA A 92 8.01 18.34 3.13
CA ALA A 92 6.83 18.77 2.42
C ALA A 92 6.69 20.30 2.37
N ALA A 93 6.98 21.00 3.47
CA ALA A 93 6.96 22.46 3.50
C ALA A 93 7.98 23.07 2.53
N GLU A 94 9.20 22.54 2.49
CA GLU A 94 10.25 22.99 1.56
C GLU A 94 9.83 22.80 0.09
N LEU A 95 9.24 21.65 -0.24
CA LEU A 95 8.71 21.39 -1.59
C LEU A 95 7.58 22.35 -1.98
N VAL A 96 6.66 22.64 -1.05
CA VAL A 96 5.52 23.54 -1.28
C VAL A 96 5.96 25.01 -1.39
N GLU A 97 7.02 25.41 -0.68
CA GLU A 97 7.61 26.76 -0.78
C GLU A 97 8.22 27.03 -2.17
N GLU A 98 8.68 26.00 -2.87
CA GLU A 98 9.23 26.10 -4.23
C GLU A 98 8.14 26.14 -5.32
N MET A 99 6.90 25.78 -4.99
CA MET A 99 5.78 25.75 -5.94
C MET A 99 5.20 27.15 -6.20
N SER A 100 4.83 27.40 -7.45
CA SER A 100 3.90 28.47 -7.83
C SER A 100 2.50 28.25 -7.23
N LEU A 101 1.68 29.31 -7.24
CA LEU A 101 0.30 29.20 -6.77
C LEU A 101 -0.52 28.22 -7.61
N GLU A 102 -0.27 28.18 -8.92
CA GLU A 102 -0.88 27.25 -9.85
C GLU A 102 -0.52 25.80 -9.53
N GLU A 103 0.75 25.50 -9.25
CA GLU A 103 1.19 24.18 -8.81
C GLU A 103 0.54 23.79 -7.47
N GLN A 104 0.54 24.69 -6.48
CA GLN A 104 -0.12 24.47 -5.18
C GLN A 104 -1.62 24.19 -5.34
N ALA A 105 -2.30 24.90 -6.24
CA ALA A 105 -3.71 24.70 -6.52
C ALA A 105 -3.97 23.34 -7.20
N GLY A 106 -3.07 22.90 -8.08
CA GLY A 106 -3.15 21.58 -8.71
C GLY A 106 -2.93 20.44 -7.71
N GLN A 107 -1.98 20.57 -6.77
CA GLN A 107 -1.64 19.51 -5.82
C GLN A 107 -2.79 19.10 -4.89
N VAL A 108 -3.82 19.94 -4.71
CA VAL A 108 -5.00 19.63 -3.90
C VAL A 108 -6.16 19.00 -4.69
N LEU A 109 -5.91 18.62 -5.94
CA LEU A 109 -6.90 18.04 -6.85
C LEU A 109 -6.46 16.64 -7.31
N ILE A 110 -7.39 15.68 -7.21
CA ILE A 110 -7.29 14.34 -7.80
C ILE A 110 -8.30 14.27 -8.96
N GLY A 111 -7.83 13.94 -10.16
CA GLY A 111 -8.66 13.87 -11.36
C GLY A 111 -9.28 12.49 -11.62
N GLU A 112 -10.48 12.49 -12.19
CA GLU A 112 -11.11 11.30 -12.78
C GLU A 112 -11.06 11.42 -14.32
N TYR A 113 -11.03 10.28 -15.02
CA TYR A 113 -11.01 10.20 -16.48
C TYR A 113 -11.87 9.04 -16.98
N GLN A 114 -12.22 9.07 -18.27
CA GLN A 114 -13.13 8.10 -18.88
C GLN A 114 -12.39 7.06 -19.72
N GLY A 115 -12.87 5.82 -19.67
CA GLY A 115 -12.29 4.71 -20.42
C GLY A 115 -10.84 4.38 -20.05
N THR A 116 -10.19 3.55 -20.87
CA THR A 116 -8.87 2.98 -20.57
C THR A 116 -7.70 3.78 -21.14
N ASP A 117 -7.95 4.81 -21.96
CA ASP A 117 -6.91 5.68 -22.52
C ASP A 117 -6.51 6.77 -21.51
N THR A 118 -5.27 6.71 -21.03
CA THR A 118 -4.74 7.63 -20.02
C THR A 118 -4.21 8.94 -20.61
N ALA A 119 -4.11 9.09 -21.93
CA ALA A 119 -3.44 10.24 -22.55
C ALA A 119 -4.06 11.59 -22.16
N GLU A 120 -5.39 11.63 -22.03
CA GLU A 120 -6.11 12.85 -21.66
C GLU A 120 -5.89 13.21 -20.18
N MET A 121 -5.88 12.19 -19.31
CA MET A 121 -5.59 12.38 -17.89
C MET A 121 -4.13 12.77 -17.66
N ALA A 122 -3.19 12.14 -18.36
CA ALA A 122 -1.77 12.49 -18.29
C ALA A 122 -1.54 13.96 -18.68
N GLN A 123 -2.16 14.43 -19.78
CA GLN A 123 -2.12 15.85 -20.16
C GLN A 123 -2.69 16.76 -19.08
N ARG A 124 -3.82 16.40 -18.45
CA ARG A 124 -4.37 17.20 -17.35
C ARG A 124 -3.45 17.21 -16.12
N ILE A 125 -2.78 16.09 -15.81
CA ILE A 125 -1.80 16.03 -14.71
C ILE A 125 -0.66 17.02 -14.95
N GLU A 126 -0.14 17.08 -16.17
CA GLU A 126 0.92 18.00 -16.59
C GLU A 126 0.42 19.46 -16.62
N ASP A 127 -0.63 19.75 -17.41
CA ASP A 127 -1.10 21.11 -17.68
C ASP A 127 -1.68 21.81 -16.43
N LEU A 128 -2.29 21.04 -15.52
CA LEU A 128 -2.97 21.57 -14.32
C LEU A 128 -2.25 21.22 -13.03
N HIS A 129 -1.05 20.62 -13.11
CA HIS A 129 -0.25 20.22 -11.96
C HIS A 129 -1.03 19.36 -10.95
N LEU A 130 -1.91 18.48 -11.41
CA LEU A 130 -2.80 17.73 -10.53
C LEU A 130 -2.00 16.90 -9.53
N GLY A 131 -2.48 16.85 -8.29
CA GLY A 131 -1.91 16.01 -7.24
C GLY A 131 -2.00 14.51 -7.57
N GLY A 132 -2.90 14.13 -8.48
CA GLY A 132 -3.04 12.74 -8.89
C GLY A 132 -4.25 12.44 -9.76
N ALA A 133 -4.50 11.15 -9.96
CA ALA A 133 -5.68 10.61 -10.62
C ALA A 133 -6.28 9.46 -9.80
N ILE A 134 -7.60 9.29 -9.85
CA ILE A 134 -8.31 8.11 -9.33
C ILE A 134 -8.68 7.20 -10.50
N VAL A 135 -8.38 5.91 -10.35
CA VAL A 135 -8.75 4.86 -11.30
C VAL A 135 -10.07 4.27 -10.87
N MET A 136 -11.07 4.41 -11.74
CA MET A 136 -12.41 3.89 -11.60
C MET A 136 -12.56 2.58 -12.39
N GLY A 137 -13.71 1.90 -12.25
CA GLY A 137 -13.91 0.60 -12.90
C GLY A 137 -13.81 0.67 -14.42
N GLU A 138 -14.29 1.76 -15.03
CA GLU A 138 -14.21 1.96 -16.49
C GLU A 138 -12.78 2.20 -17.00
N ASN A 139 -11.82 2.46 -16.10
CA ASN A 139 -10.42 2.69 -16.44
C ASN A 139 -9.58 1.41 -16.40
N VAL A 140 -10.10 0.33 -15.79
CA VAL A 140 -9.42 -0.95 -15.66
C VAL A 140 -9.54 -1.71 -16.99
N PRO A 141 -8.44 -1.99 -17.71
CA PRO A 141 -8.49 -2.73 -18.96
C PRO A 141 -8.90 -4.19 -18.73
N GLU A 142 -9.80 -4.69 -19.57
CA GLU A 142 -10.29 -6.06 -19.54
C GLU A 142 -9.65 -6.89 -20.67
N GLY A 143 -9.27 -8.11 -20.36
CA GLY A 143 -8.78 -9.16 -21.25
C GLY A 143 -9.79 -10.30 -21.42
N GLU A 144 -9.32 -11.47 -21.88
CA GLU A 144 -10.19 -12.65 -22.10
C GLU A 144 -10.68 -13.28 -20.79
N ASP A 145 -9.85 -13.25 -19.72
CA ASP A 145 -10.08 -13.95 -18.45
C ASP A 145 -10.16 -12.98 -17.24
N GLY A 146 -10.68 -11.76 -17.45
CA GLY A 146 -10.75 -10.70 -16.44
C GLY A 146 -9.77 -9.56 -16.74
N VAL A 147 -9.26 -8.90 -15.70
CA VAL A 147 -8.39 -7.72 -15.82
C VAL A 147 -7.11 -8.04 -16.59
N ASP A 148 -6.80 -7.23 -17.61
CA ASP A 148 -5.50 -7.20 -18.26
C ASP A 148 -4.51 -6.41 -17.39
N THR A 149 -3.85 -7.12 -16.48
CA THR A 149 -2.88 -6.56 -15.53
C THR A 149 -1.69 -5.88 -16.21
N SER A 150 -1.23 -6.40 -17.35
CA SER A 150 -0.12 -5.80 -18.10
C SER A 150 -0.52 -4.47 -18.75
N ALA A 151 -1.74 -4.39 -19.27
CA ALA A 151 -2.28 -3.14 -19.79
C ALA A 151 -2.53 -2.14 -18.65
N LEU A 152 -3.05 -2.60 -17.51
CA LEU A 152 -3.25 -1.76 -16.32
C LEU A 152 -1.92 -1.18 -15.82
N GLU A 153 -0.90 -2.00 -15.59
CA GLU A 153 0.46 -1.55 -15.20
C GLU A 153 1.00 -0.48 -16.16
N SER A 154 0.80 -0.68 -17.46
CA SER A 154 1.23 0.29 -18.48
C SER A 154 0.47 1.62 -18.37
N SER A 155 -0.85 1.56 -18.12
CA SER A 155 -1.68 2.75 -17.89
C SER A 155 -1.27 3.50 -16.62
N LEU A 156 -1.02 2.79 -15.51
CA LEU A 156 -0.59 3.40 -14.24
C LEU A 156 0.80 4.03 -14.38
N GLN A 157 1.74 3.36 -15.07
CA GLN A 157 3.05 3.94 -15.35
C GLN A 157 2.95 5.20 -16.21
N ALA A 158 2.06 5.23 -17.22
CA ALA A 158 1.86 6.42 -18.04
C ALA A 158 1.31 7.61 -17.24
N LEU A 159 0.44 7.37 -16.25
CA LEU A 159 -0.03 8.40 -15.32
C LEU A 159 1.08 8.87 -14.37
N ALA A 160 1.91 7.95 -13.88
CA ALA A 160 3.03 8.25 -12.99
C ALA A 160 4.08 9.13 -13.69
N ASP A 161 4.32 8.88 -14.98
CA ASP A 161 5.31 9.58 -15.81
C ASP A 161 4.73 10.78 -16.57
N ALA A 162 3.48 11.17 -16.30
CA ALA A 162 2.76 12.21 -17.05
C ALA A 162 3.49 13.56 -17.08
N ASP A 163 4.18 13.90 -16.00
CA ASP A 163 5.05 15.06 -15.90
C ASP A 163 6.38 14.62 -15.25
N PRO A 164 7.43 14.35 -16.05
CA PRO A 164 8.69 13.84 -15.54
C PRO A 164 9.57 14.91 -14.86
N ASP A 165 9.22 16.19 -14.98
CA ASP A 165 10.01 17.31 -14.48
C ASP A 165 9.50 17.83 -13.12
N ARG A 166 8.30 17.43 -12.68
CA ARG A 166 7.76 17.80 -11.35
C ARG A 166 8.55 17.18 -10.19
N SER A 167 8.53 17.88 -9.07
CA SER A 167 9.24 17.49 -7.84
C SER A 167 8.56 16.37 -7.04
N VAL A 168 7.25 16.22 -7.19
CA VAL A 168 6.42 15.25 -6.44
C VAL A 168 5.61 14.43 -7.43
N ALA A 169 5.80 13.11 -7.48
CA ALA A 169 5.03 12.24 -8.37
C ALA A 169 3.51 12.30 -8.08
N PRO A 170 2.65 12.17 -9.10
CA PRO A 170 1.21 12.15 -8.89
C PRO A 170 0.77 10.91 -8.10
N LEU A 171 -0.22 11.08 -7.24
CA LEU A 171 -0.92 9.98 -6.59
C LEU A 171 -1.79 9.24 -7.61
N ILE A 172 -1.74 7.92 -7.60
CA ILE A 172 -2.56 7.06 -8.45
C ILE A 172 -3.42 6.24 -7.50
N GLY A 173 -4.65 6.71 -7.33
CA GLY A 173 -5.63 6.21 -6.37
C GLY A 173 -6.57 5.16 -6.95
N VAL A 174 -7.14 4.33 -6.08
CA VAL A 174 -8.22 3.39 -6.42
C VAL A 174 -9.12 3.13 -5.20
N ASP A 175 -10.42 2.96 -5.44
CA ASP A 175 -11.38 2.49 -4.41
C ASP A 175 -11.38 0.96 -4.35
N GLN A 176 -10.35 0.38 -3.73
CA GLN A 176 -10.24 -1.06 -3.53
C GLN A 176 -10.47 -1.40 -2.05
N GLU A 177 -11.73 -1.63 -1.67
CA GLU A 177 -12.10 -1.99 -0.28
C GLU A 177 -12.34 -3.50 -0.11
N GLY A 178 -12.76 -4.17 -1.20
CA GLY A 178 -13.24 -5.55 -1.19
C GLY A 178 -14.76 -5.65 -1.25
N GLY A 179 -15.27 -6.84 -1.56
CA GLY A 179 -16.68 -7.05 -1.82
C GLY A 179 -17.19 -6.18 -2.97
N LEU A 180 -18.30 -5.44 -2.73
CA LEU A 180 -18.97 -4.64 -3.76
C LEU A 180 -18.15 -3.44 -4.24
N VAL A 181 -17.20 -2.95 -3.44
CA VAL A 181 -16.31 -1.83 -3.78
C VAL A 181 -14.94 -2.41 -4.15
N THR A 182 -14.91 -3.03 -5.32
CA THR A 182 -13.74 -3.64 -5.93
C THR A 182 -13.62 -3.10 -7.35
N ARG A 183 -12.47 -2.51 -7.70
CA ARG A 183 -12.21 -2.06 -9.08
C ARG A 183 -11.33 -3.04 -9.84
N VAL A 184 -10.32 -3.61 -9.16
CA VAL A 184 -9.40 -4.59 -9.76
C VAL A 184 -9.77 -5.97 -9.22
N GLY A 185 -10.37 -6.79 -10.09
CA GLY A 185 -10.84 -8.14 -9.79
C GLY A 185 -9.88 -9.22 -10.30
N GLU A 186 -10.44 -10.37 -10.70
CA GLU A 186 -9.69 -11.49 -11.30
C GLU A 186 -8.75 -10.99 -12.41
N PRO A 187 -7.47 -11.43 -12.48
CA PRO A 187 -6.85 -12.57 -11.78
C PRO A 187 -6.29 -12.27 -10.38
N LEU A 188 -6.51 -11.07 -9.83
CA LEU A 188 -6.09 -10.74 -8.46
C LEU A 188 -6.99 -11.43 -7.43
N ILE A 189 -6.54 -11.41 -6.17
CA ILE A 189 -7.33 -11.95 -5.06
C ILE A 189 -8.64 -11.17 -4.94
N GLU A 190 -9.75 -11.90 -4.91
CA GLU A 190 -11.04 -11.33 -4.51
C GLU A 190 -11.06 -11.16 -2.99
N TRP A 191 -11.24 -9.92 -2.55
CA TRP A 191 -11.21 -9.56 -1.14
C TRP A 191 -12.62 -9.60 -0.53
N PRO A 192 -12.77 -10.09 0.72
CA PRO A 192 -14.07 -10.08 1.37
C PRO A 192 -14.53 -8.65 1.66
N ALA A 193 -15.84 -8.45 1.77
CA ALA A 193 -16.41 -7.15 2.13
C ALA A 193 -15.96 -6.71 3.55
N PRO A 194 -15.83 -5.39 3.83
CA PRO A 194 -15.39 -4.89 5.15
C PRO A 194 -16.14 -5.47 6.36
N MET A 195 -17.46 -5.68 6.27
CA MET A 195 -18.25 -6.31 7.33
C MET A 195 -17.79 -7.73 7.70
N ALA A 196 -17.18 -8.47 6.77
CA ALA A 196 -16.67 -9.82 7.05
C ALA A 196 -15.48 -9.79 8.02
N TYR A 197 -14.60 -8.79 7.92
CA TYR A 197 -13.53 -8.58 8.89
C TYR A 197 -14.09 -8.24 10.27
N GLY A 198 -15.13 -7.41 10.33
CA GLY A 198 -15.85 -7.11 11.57
C GLY A 198 -16.50 -8.36 12.19
N ALA A 199 -17.14 -9.20 11.38
CA ALA A 199 -17.76 -10.45 11.82
C ALA A 199 -16.73 -11.49 12.31
N ALA A 200 -15.52 -11.49 11.75
CA ALA A 200 -14.42 -12.34 12.22
C ALA A 200 -13.89 -11.92 13.60
N ALA A 201 -14.05 -10.65 13.97
CA ALA A 201 -13.60 -10.08 15.25
C ALA A 201 -12.11 -10.32 15.55
N ASP A 202 -11.29 -10.29 14.49
CA ASP A 202 -9.84 -10.51 14.55
C ASP A 202 -9.10 -9.37 13.84
N ALA A 203 -8.49 -8.49 14.62
CA ALA A 203 -7.78 -7.32 14.11
C ALA A 203 -6.49 -7.69 13.37
N ASP A 204 -5.85 -8.80 13.73
CA ASP A 204 -4.63 -9.26 13.08
C ASP A 204 -4.92 -9.83 11.71
N LEU A 205 -6.04 -10.55 11.57
CA LEU A 205 -6.54 -11.02 10.28
C LEU A 205 -6.88 -9.84 9.35
N ALA A 206 -7.56 -8.82 9.86
CA ALA A 206 -7.88 -7.62 9.08
C ALA A 206 -6.61 -6.89 8.61
N ARG A 207 -5.63 -6.73 9.51
CA ARG A 207 -4.34 -6.11 9.17
C ARG A 207 -3.59 -6.88 8.09
N GLN A 208 -3.52 -8.20 8.20
CA GLN A 208 -2.86 -9.07 7.21
C GLN A 208 -3.58 -9.00 5.85
N GLY A 209 -4.92 -9.02 5.85
CA GLY A 209 -5.72 -8.90 4.64
C GLY A 209 -5.47 -7.59 3.90
N HIS A 210 -5.58 -6.45 4.60
CA HIS A 210 -5.34 -5.14 3.99
C HIS A 210 -3.87 -4.92 3.60
N ALA A 211 -2.90 -5.48 4.35
CA ALA A 211 -1.50 -5.44 3.94
C ALA A 211 -1.26 -6.20 2.63
N ALA A 212 -1.87 -7.38 2.47
CA ALA A 212 -1.75 -8.17 1.24
C ALA A 212 -2.48 -7.51 0.06
N MET A 213 -3.63 -6.86 0.30
CA MET A 213 -4.33 -6.04 -0.70
C MET A 213 -3.48 -4.84 -1.14
N GLY A 214 -2.95 -4.08 -0.18
CA GLY A 214 -2.06 -2.95 -0.47
C GLY A 214 -0.82 -3.37 -1.25
N GLN A 215 -0.23 -4.52 -0.94
CA GLN A 215 0.91 -5.04 -1.69
C GLN A 215 0.54 -5.39 -3.14
N GLN A 216 -0.59 -6.05 -3.39
CA GLN A 216 -1.04 -6.34 -4.75
C GLN A 216 -1.28 -5.07 -5.58
N LEU A 217 -1.87 -4.04 -4.96
CA LEU A 217 -2.08 -2.75 -5.62
C LEU A 217 -0.75 -2.05 -5.91
N ALA A 218 0.17 -2.05 -4.94
CA ALA A 218 1.49 -1.46 -5.11
C ALA A 218 2.31 -2.16 -6.21
N ASP A 219 2.20 -3.49 -6.31
CA ASP A 219 2.88 -4.27 -7.35
C ASP A 219 2.40 -3.90 -8.77
N LEU A 220 1.13 -3.49 -8.92
CA LEU A 220 0.59 -2.97 -10.18
C LEU A 220 1.00 -1.51 -10.47
N GLY A 221 1.44 -0.76 -9.45
CA GLY A 221 1.84 0.65 -9.56
C GLY A 221 0.86 1.66 -8.99
N PHE A 222 -0.19 1.23 -8.28
CA PHE A 222 -0.99 2.15 -7.47
C PHE A 222 -0.18 2.71 -6.31
N THR A 223 -0.42 3.97 -5.95
CA THR A 223 0.27 4.64 -4.83
C THR A 223 -0.67 5.04 -3.70
N ALA A 224 -1.98 4.95 -3.92
CA ALA A 224 -2.99 5.13 -2.90
C ALA A 224 -4.18 4.17 -3.10
N ALA A 225 -4.72 3.67 -2.00
CA ALA A 225 -6.04 3.05 -1.96
C ALA A 225 -6.93 3.91 -1.05
N PHE A 226 -8.14 4.21 -1.49
CA PHE A 226 -9.14 4.91 -0.67
C PHE A 226 -9.91 3.91 0.18
N ALA A 227 -9.15 3.21 1.03
CA ALA A 227 -9.57 2.15 1.92
C ALA A 227 -8.64 2.14 3.15
N PRO A 228 -9.06 1.58 4.31
CA PRO A 228 -10.35 0.97 4.57
C PRO A 228 -11.46 2.00 4.83
N ASN A 229 -12.73 1.58 4.70
CA ASN A 229 -13.85 2.33 5.23
C ASN A 229 -13.82 2.32 6.77
N GLY A 230 -13.94 3.50 7.39
CA GLY A 230 -13.95 3.69 8.85
C GLY A 230 -15.31 4.06 9.43
N ASP A 231 -16.38 4.03 8.63
CA ASP A 231 -17.73 4.33 9.04
C ASP A 231 -18.31 3.20 9.91
N VAL A 232 -19.26 3.57 10.76
CA VAL A 232 -20.03 2.63 11.58
C VAL A 232 -21.47 2.67 11.09
N THR A 233 -21.87 1.64 10.35
CA THR A 233 -23.23 1.49 9.79
C THR A 233 -24.29 1.44 10.90
N VAL A 234 -25.47 2.00 10.60
CA VAL A 234 -26.67 1.83 11.42
C VAL A 234 -27.39 0.51 11.18
N GLY A 235 -26.80 -0.39 10.40
CA GLY A 235 -27.33 -1.70 10.02
C GLY A 235 -28.05 -1.65 8.69
N ALA A 236 -28.95 -2.62 8.45
CA ALA A 236 -29.55 -2.85 7.12
C ALA A 236 -30.38 -1.68 6.53
N GLU A 237 -30.65 -0.64 7.32
CA GLU A 237 -31.34 0.58 6.87
C GLU A 237 -30.39 1.62 6.28
N ASP A 238 -29.08 1.46 6.47
CA ASP A 238 -28.07 2.33 5.90
C ASP A 238 -28.06 2.16 4.37
N PRO A 239 -28.41 3.20 3.60
CA PRO A 239 -28.48 3.11 2.15
C PRO A 239 -27.10 3.23 1.48
N THR A 240 -26.05 3.48 2.27
CA THR A 240 -24.71 3.80 1.77
C THR A 240 -23.66 2.79 2.25
N ILE A 241 -23.66 2.42 3.55
CA ILE A 241 -22.69 1.51 4.19
C ILE A 241 -23.36 0.20 4.65
#